data_AF-A0A965ZAZ2-F1
#
_entry.id   AF-A0A965ZAZ2-F1
#
_cell.length_a   1.000
_cell.length_b   1.000
_cell.length_c   1.000
_cell.angle_alpha   90.00
_cell.angle_beta   90.00
_cell.angle_gamma   90.00
#
_symmetry.space_group_name_H-M   'P 1'
#
loop_
_entity.id
_entity.type
_entity.pdbx_description
1 polymer ?
#
loop_
_entity_poly.entity_id
_entity_poly.type
_entity_poly.pdbx_seq_one_letter_code
_entity_poly.pdbx_strand_id
1 'polypeptide(L)'
;MHTRPYRFSLVIALILLLGSGCNRNVAFENYNPIPEGGWHQNSPAIFQFEIRDTLNTYDLQFHIRHHIDYSYRNLWVFATIDYPDGQT
;
A
#
# COMPACT_ATOMS: atom_id res chain seq x y z
N MET A 1 -50.93 -11.51 -1.52
CA MET A 1 -49.80 -10.95 -2.32
C MET A 1 -48.62 -11.91 -2.21
N HIS A 2 -48.39 -12.74 -3.21
CA HIS A 2 -47.26 -13.68 -3.27
C HIS A 2 -46.09 -12.95 -3.95
N THR A 3 -45.20 -12.34 -3.17
CA THR A 3 -43.97 -11.75 -3.71
C THR A 3 -43.08 -12.91 -4.21
N ARG A 4 -42.86 -12.97 -5.52
CA ARG A 4 -42.15 -14.10 -6.12
C ARG A 4 -40.70 -14.17 -5.57
N PRO A 5 -40.24 -15.34 -5.06
CA PRO A 5 -39.01 -15.46 -4.27
C PRO A 5 -37.73 -15.10 -5.05
N TYR A 6 -37.77 -15.13 -6.38
CA TYR A 6 -36.64 -14.75 -7.22
C TYR A 6 -36.23 -13.28 -7.08
N ARG A 7 -37.18 -12.37 -6.77
CA ARG A 7 -36.85 -10.94 -6.61
C ARG A 7 -36.02 -10.70 -5.35
N PHE A 8 -36.31 -11.44 -4.28
CA PHE A 8 -35.57 -11.36 -3.03
C PHE A 8 -34.18 -11.98 -3.17
N SER A 9 -34.08 -13.10 -3.89
CA SER A 9 -32.81 -13.77 -4.19
C SER A 9 -31.84 -12.88 -4.99
N LEU A 10 -32.33 -12.14 -6.00
CA LEU A 10 -31.50 -11.20 -6.78
C LEU A 10 -30.95 -10.04 -5.95
N VAL A 11 -31.73 -9.52 -5.00
CA VAL A 11 -31.27 -8.45 -4.09
C VAL A 11 -30.17 -8.96 -3.17
N ILE A 12 -30.31 -10.17 -2.64
CA ILE A 12 -29.28 -10.82 -1.80
C ILE A 12 -27.99 -11.06 -2.61
N ALA A 13 -28.11 -11.55 -3.85
CA ALA A 13 -26.96 -11.75 -4.73
C ALA A 13 -26.21 -10.44 -5.04
N LEU A 14 -26.95 -9.35 -5.26
CA LEU A 14 -26.37 -8.02 -5.50
C LEU A 14 -25.60 -7.51 -4.26
N ILE A 15 -26.17 -7.68 -3.06
CA ILE A 15 -25.53 -7.29 -1.80
C ILE A 15 -24.23 -8.09 -1.58
N LEU A 16 -24.23 -9.39 -1.88
CA LEU A 16 -23.02 -10.23 -1.78
C LEU A 16 -21.93 -9.81 -2.78
N LEU A 17 -22.31 -9.45 -4.00
CA LEU A 17 -21.39 -8.93 -5.02
C LEU A 17 -20.73 -7.61 -4.58
N LEU A 18 -21.50 -6.69 -3.98
CA LEU A 18 -20.99 -5.41 -3.50
C LEU A 18 -19.99 -5.56 -2.34
N GLY A 19 -20.00 -6.67 -1.61
CA GLY A 19 -19.07 -6.94 -0.50
C GLY A 19 -17.71 -7.53 -0.91
N SER A 20 -17.52 -7.90 -2.19
CA SER A 20 -16.34 -8.66 -2.65
C SER A 20 -15.06 -7.85 -2.86
N GLY A 21 -15.11 -6.51 -2.73
CA GLY A 21 -14.00 -5.62 -3.09
C GLY A 21 -12.93 -5.37 -2.02
N CYS A 22 -13.00 -5.98 -0.83
CA CYS A 22 -12.04 -5.70 0.23
C CYS A 22 -10.70 -6.41 -0.04
N ASN A 23 -9.77 -5.70 -0.69
CA ASN A 23 -8.42 -6.21 -0.92
C ASN A 23 -7.58 -6.06 0.35
N ARG A 24 -7.24 -7.19 1.00
CA ARG A 24 -6.46 -7.25 2.24
C ARG A 24 -5.01 -7.67 2.01
N ASN A 25 -4.55 -7.69 0.76
CA ASN A 25 -3.24 -8.21 0.37
C ASN A 25 -2.07 -7.22 0.59
N VAL A 26 -2.12 -6.41 1.65
CA VAL A 26 -1.00 -5.57 2.05
C VAL A 26 -0.15 -6.34 3.04
N ALA A 27 1.05 -6.75 2.64
CA ALA A 27 1.98 -7.46 3.51
C ALA A 27 2.58 -6.55 4.58
N PHE A 28 2.91 -5.31 4.20
CA PHE A 28 3.47 -4.29 5.07
C PHE A 28 3.20 -2.90 4.50
N GLU A 29 2.87 -1.93 5.35
CA GLU A 29 2.76 -0.51 5.00
C GLU A 29 3.27 0.34 6.17
N ASN A 30 4.11 1.33 5.89
CA ASN A 30 4.63 2.25 6.88
C ASN A 30 4.92 3.62 6.26
N TYR A 31 4.74 4.68 7.04
CA TYR A 31 5.09 6.06 6.66
C TYR A 31 6.03 6.66 7.71
N ASN A 32 7.19 7.10 7.25
CA ASN A 32 8.10 7.90 8.06
C ASN A 32 7.77 9.39 7.87
N PRO A 33 7.41 10.12 8.95
CA PRO A 33 7.16 11.55 8.84
C PRO A 33 8.46 12.30 8.56
N ILE A 34 8.42 13.21 7.61
CA ILE A 34 9.52 14.13 7.33
C ILE A 34 9.39 15.35 8.26
N PRO A 35 10.48 15.80 8.92
CA PRO A 35 10.45 16.99 9.76
C PRO A 35 10.01 18.25 9.00
N GLU A 36 9.53 19.27 9.72
CA GLU A 36 9.13 20.56 9.11
C GLU A 36 10.25 21.22 8.29
N GLY A 37 11.52 20.98 8.66
CA GLY A 37 12.69 21.44 7.91
C GLY A 37 12.90 20.78 6.54
N GLY A 38 12.06 19.81 6.17
CA GLY A 38 12.12 19.09 4.91
C GLY A 38 13.00 17.83 4.97
N TRP A 39 13.15 17.19 3.82
CA TRP A 39 13.93 15.96 3.66
C TRP A 39 15.33 16.28 3.14
N HIS A 40 16.35 16.08 3.96
CA HIS A 40 17.74 16.24 3.53
C HIS A 40 18.20 15.04 2.70
N GLN A 41 18.91 15.30 1.59
CA GLN A 41 19.39 14.26 0.66
C GLN A 41 20.27 13.17 1.32
N ASN A 42 20.96 13.52 2.41
CA ASN A 42 21.85 12.60 3.13
C ASN A 42 21.15 11.88 4.30
N SER A 43 19.83 12.06 4.45
CA SER A 43 19.03 11.46 5.51
C SER A 43 18.11 10.41 4.91
N PRO A 44 18.57 9.16 4.71
CA PRO A 44 17.73 8.12 4.12
C PRO A 44 16.50 7.83 4.98
N ALA A 45 15.37 7.59 4.34
CA ALA A 45 14.18 7.03 5.00
C ALA A 45 14.34 5.51 5.08
N ILE A 46 14.45 4.97 6.30
CA ILE A 46 14.70 3.54 6.53
C ILE A 46 13.39 2.85 6.90
N PHE A 47 13.13 1.73 6.24
CA PHE A 47 11.96 0.89 6.49
C PHE A 47 12.44 -0.51 6.86
N GLN A 48 11.94 -1.05 7.97
CA GLN A 48 12.21 -2.42 8.40
C GLN A 48 10.90 -3.20 8.37
N PHE A 49 10.90 -4.31 7.66
CA PHE A 49 9.75 -5.19 7.51
C PHE A 49 10.20 -6.65 7.50
N GLU A 50 9.28 -7.54 7.87
CA GLU A 50 9.52 -8.99 7.90
C GLU A 50 8.64 -9.66 6.85
N ILE A 51 9.26 -10.43 5.95
CA ILE A 51 8.55 -11.26 4.98
C ILE A 51 8.38 -12.65 5.58
N ARG A 52 7.13 -13.02 5.89
CA ARG A 52 6.81 -14.31 6.53
C ARG A 52 6.75 -15.49 5.57
N ASP A 53 6.40 -15.24 4.31
CA ASP A 53 6.28 -16.27 3.29
C ASP A 53 7.24 -15.95 2.15
N THR A 54 8.29 -16.76 1.98
CA THR A 54 9.34 -16.54 0.98
C THR A 54 9.04 -17.23 -0.35
N LEU A 55 7.93 -17.97 -0.47
CA LEU A 55 7.55 -18.67 -1.70
C LEU A 55 6.73 -17.79 -2.62
N ASN A 56 6.16 -16.71 -2.09
CA ASN A 56 5.33 -15.77 -2.82
C ASN A 56 6.12 -14.54 -3.27
N THR A 57 5.76 -14.02 -4.44
CA THR A 57 6.27 -12.74 -4.93
C THR A 57 5.50 -11.58 -4.30
N TYR A 58 6.22 -10.52 -3.94
CA TYR A 58 5.63 -9.29 -3.40
C TYR A 58 5.93 -8.11 -4.31
N ASP A 59 4.94 -7.22 -4.45
CA ASP A 59 5.13 -5.94 -5.12
C ASP A 59 5.65 -4.91 -4.10
N LEU A 60 6.78 -4.29 -4.42
CA LEU A 60 7.30 -3.15 -3.66
C LEU A 60 6.72 -1.84 -4.24
N GLN A 61 6.01 -1.08 -3.41
CA GLN A 61 5.40 0.19 -3.80
C GLN A 61 5.94 1.31 -2.91
N PHE A 62 6.37 2.41 -3.53
CA PHE A 62 6.83 3.61 -2.84
C PHE A 62 5.74 4.65 -2.81
N HIS A 63 5.32 5.05 -1.62
CA HIS A 63 4.34 6.11 -1.43
C HIS A 63 5.03 7.37 -0.90
N ILE A 64 4.99 8.45 -1.69
CA ILE A 64 5.53 9.75 -1.32
C ILE A 64 4.38 10.74 -1.26
N ARG A 65 4.16 11.31 -0.08
CA ARG A 65 3.23 12.42 0.13
C ARG A 65 4.03 13.71 0.22
N HIS A 66 3.81 14.62 -0.72
CA HIS A 66 4.43 15.95 -0.70
C HIS A 66 3.40 17.04 -0.36
N HIS A 67 3.86 18.15 0.21
CA HIS A 67 3.03 19.33 0.42
C HIS A 67 2.97 20.18 -0.85
N ILE A 68 2.02 21.13 -0.90
CA ILE A 68 1.86 22.08 -2.01
C ILE A 68 3.09 22.98 -2.19
N ASP A 69 3.86 23.20 -1.12
CA ASP A 69 5.06 24.05 -1.12
C ASP A 69 6.23 23.44 -1.92
N TYR A 70 6.18 22.15 -2.24
CA TYR A 70 7.11 21.50 -3.16
C TYR A 70 6.59 21.58 -4.60
N SER A 71 6.48 22.79 -5.14
CA SER A 71 5.84 23.01 -6.44
C SER A 71 6.76 22.65 -7.62
N TYR A 72 6.32 21.72 -8.49
CA TYR A 72 6.88 21.42 -9.82
C TYR A 72 8.40 21.18 -9.88
N ARG A 73 8.95 20.50 -8.88
CA ARG A 73 10.37 20.12 -8.84
C ARG A 73 10.53 18.62 -9.03
N ASN A 74 11.63 18.22 -9.66
CA ASN A 74 11.99 16.81 -9.77
C ASN A 74 12.37 16.25 -8.39
N LEU A 75 11.92 15.05 -8.07
CA LEU A 75 12.35 14.30 -6.90
C LEU A 75 13.05 13.02 -7.38
N TRP A 76 14.35 12.93 -7.13
CA TRP A 76 15.14 11.76 -7.46
C TRP A 76 15.21 10.85 -6.24
N VAL A 77 14.79 9.60 -6.40
CA VAL A 77 14.77 8.61 -5.32
C VAL A 77 15.61 7.43 -5.73
N PHE A 78 16.51 7.05 -4.84
CA PHE A 78 17.31 5.83 -4.94
C PHE A 78 16.89 4.93 -3.80
N ALA A 79 16.62 3.67 -4.11
CA ALA A 79 16.24 2.66 -3.14
C ALA A 79 17.26 1.52 -3.19
N THR A 80 17.63 1.04 -2.02
CA THR A 80 18.48 -0.13 -1.81
C THR A 80 17.73 -1.05 -0.85
N ILE A 81 17.85 -2.36 -1.08
CA ILE A 81 17.24 -3.39 -0.23
C ILE A 81 18.38 -4.18 0.37
N ASP A 82 18.54 -4.09 1.69
CA ASP A 82 19.53 -4.86 2.43
C ASP A 82 18.87 -6.15 2.94
N TYR A 83 19.32 -7.30 2.46
CA TYR A 83 18.84 -8.60 2.92
C TYR A 83 19.57 -9.03 4.20
N PRO A 84 18.93 -9.83 5.09
CA PRO A 84 19.54 -10.27 6.35
C PRO A 84 20.82 -11.10 6.16
N ASP A 85 21.03 -11.71 4.99
CA ASP A 85 22.23 -12.47 4.62
C ASP A 85 23.38 -11.56 4.15
N GLY A 86 23.19 -10.24 4.17
CA GLY A 86 24.20 -9.25 3.80
C GLY A 86 24.32 -9.01 2.30
N GLN A 87 23.37 -9.51 1.51
CA GLN A 87 23.28 -9.16 0.09
C GLN A 87 22.54 -7.84 -0.10
N THR A 88 23.05 -7.02 -1.03
CA THR A 88 22.59 -5.67 -1.37
C THR A 88 22.36 -5.56 -2.87
#